data_AF-A0A0T6BIF6-F1
#
_entry.id   AF-A0A0T6BIF6-F1
#
_cell.length_a   1.000
_cell.length_b   1.000
_cell.length_c   1.000
_cell.angle_alpha   90.00
_cell.angle_beta   90.00
_cell.angle_gamma   90.00
#
_symmetry.space_group_name_H-M   'P 1'
#
loop_
_entity.id
_entity.type
_entity.pdbx_description
1 polymer ?
#
loop_
_entity_poly.entity_id
_entity_poly.type
_entity_poly.pdbx_seq_one_letter_code
_entity_poly.pdbx_strand_id
1 'polypeptide(L)'
;MLTKLLTKKEAVVIGKVKIDLHRKDREFEVAYALDNAEGVKTLLSDYPKFVSRKRLGEYEAAEVLIDLHNAIELADLTDRQREAIRLVYFEDLTQVEAGKRMGVGKDSVNHLINRAAESIADIYYYWAGHGEGYSMGGRING
;
A
#
# COMPACT_ATOMS: atom_id res chain seq x y z
N MET A 1 19.39 42.64 54.63
CA MET A 1 19.21 41.20 54.84
C MET A 1 17.85 40.79 54.27
N LEU A 2 17.83 39.66 53.57
CA LEU A 2 16.65 38.84 53.21
C LEU A 2 15.79 39.28 52.01
N THR A 3 16.40 39.19 50.84
CA THR A 3 15.84 38.55 49.63
C THR A 3 15.31 37.13 49.96
N LYS A 4 14.13 36.76 49.45
CA LYS A 4 13.54 35.40 49.20
C LYS A 4 12.02 35.49 49.41
N LEU A 5 11.09 35.00 48.60
CA LEU A 5 11.07 34.07 47.46
C LEU A 5 9.64 34.15 46.89
N LEU A 6 9.41 34.96 45.86
CA LEU A 6 8.25 34.81 44.97
C LEU A 6 8.79 34.20 43.68
N THR A 7 8.65 32.89 43.52
CA THR A 7 8.53 32.19 42.22
C THR A 7 8.58 30.68 42.45
N LYS A 8 7.43 30.03 42.61
CA LYS A 8 7.26 28.69 42.06
C LYS A 8 6.40 28.85 40.80
N LYS A 9 7.06 28.98 39.65
CA LYS A 9 6.44 28.61 38.38
C LYS A 9 6.30 27.10 38.43
N GLU A 10 5.12 26.61 38.75
CA GLU A 10 4.80 25.21 38.53
C GLU A 10 4.79 24.99 37.02
N ALA A 11 5.84 24.33 36.52
CA ALA A 11 5.89 23.88 35.16
C ALA A 11 4.83 22.77 35.02
N VAL A 12 3.77 23.06 34.28
CA VAL A 12 2.85 22.04 33.78
C VAL A 12 3.69 21.13 32.88
N VAL A 13 3.99 19.93 33.37
CA VAL A 13 4.58 18.87 32.54
C VAL A 13 3.44 18.35 31.66
N ILE A 14 3.28 18.94 30.48
CA ILE A 14 2.49 18.32 29.42
C ILE A 14 3.22 17.02 29.08
N GLY A 15 2.60 15.88 29.35
CA GLY A 15 3.21 14.56 29.22
C GLY A 15 3.91 14.40 27.88
N LYS A 16 5.22 14.13 27.90
CA LYS A 16 5.99 13.79 26.70
C LYS A 16 5.62 12.36 26.29
N VAL A 17 4.55 12.20 25.51
CA VAL A 17 4.26 10.91 24.88
C VAL A 17 5.28 10.72 23.76
N LYS A 18 6.15 9.70 23.87
CA LYS A 18 7.04 9.29 22.79
C LYS A 18 6.21 8.52 21.75
N ILE A 19 5.41 9.23 20.96
CA ILE A 19 4.71 8.64 19.82
C ILE A 19 5.73 8.54 18.68
N ASP A 20 6.06 7.32 18.27
CA ASP A 20 6.82 7.09 17.04
C ASP A 20 5.88 7.23 15.86
N LEU A 21 5.81 8.45 15.34
CA LEU A 21 4.91 8.84 14.25
C LEU A 21 5.17 8.04 12.97
N HIS A 22 6.39 7.52 12.78
CA HIS A 22 6.80 6.82 11.56
C HIS A 22 6.83 5.29 11.68
N ARG A 23 6.38 4.74 12.82
CA ARG A 23 6.38 3.29 13.02
C ARG A 23 5.51 2.57 11.99
N LYS A 24 4.33 3.12 11.70
CA LYS A 24 3.37 2.54 10.76
C LYS A 24 3.90 2.56 9.33
N ASP A 25 4.54 3.65 8.92
CA ASP A 25 5.17 3.76 7.60
C ASP A 25 6.22 2.65 7.43
N ARG A 26 7.09 2.45 8.43
CA ARG A 26 8.09 1.38 8.39
C ARG A 26 7.47 -0.02 8.42
N GLU A 27 6.42 -0.24 9.19
CA GLU A 27 5.71 -1.53 9.22
C GLU A 27 5.02 -1.82 7.89
N PHE A 28 4.51 -0.79 7.20
CA PHE A 28 3.94 -0.90 5.87
C PHE A 28 5.00 -1.22 4.82
N GLU A 29 6.11 -0.47 4.79
CA GLU A 29 7.23 -0.70 3.86
C GLU A 29 7.83 -2.10 4.03
N VAL A 30 7.94 -2.59 5.28
CA VAL A 30 8.42 -3.96 5.54
C VAL A 30 7.39 -5.01 5.09
N ALA A 31 6.10 -4.74 5.24
CA ALA A 31 5.05 -5.69 4.88
C ALA A 31 4.80 -5.75 3.36
N TYR A 32 4.95 -4.64 2.66
CA TYR A 32 4.66 -4.51 1.23
C TYR A 32 5.85 -3.83 0.54
N ALA A 33 6.75 -4.63 -0.03
CA ALA A 33 7.80 -4.14 -0.92
C ALA A 33 7.21 -3.75 -2.28
N LEU A 34 6.59 -2.57 -2.36
CA LEU A 34 5.76 -2.15 -3.51
C LEU A 34 6.53 -1.82 -4.78
N ASP A 35 7.87 -1.77 -4.71
CA ASP A 35 8.73 -1.62 -5.88
C ASP A 35 8.90 -2.92 -6.70
N ASN A 36 8.23 -4.01 -6.30
CA ASN A 36 8.16 -5.27 -7.04
C ASN A 36 6.74 -5.86 -7.12
N ALA A 37 6.55 -6.79 -8.06
CA ALA A 37 5.26 -7.39 -8.36
C ALA A 37 4.70 -8.20 -7.18
N GLU A 38 5.55 -8.86 -6.40
CA GLU A 38 5.20 -9.68 -5.24
C GLU A 38 4.57 -8.81 -4.14
N GLY A 39 5.16 -7.67 -3.82
CA GLY A 39 4.61 -6.72 -2.85
C GLY A 39 3.27 -6.16 -3.32
N VAL A 40 3.16 -5.81 -4.60
CA VAL A 40 1.88 -5.38 -5.19
C VAL A 40 0.81 -6.47 -5.11
N LYS A 41 1.14 -7.73 -5.43
CA LYS A 41 0.21 -8.87 -5.32
C LYS A 41 -0.23 -9.10 -3.86
N THR A 42 0.66 -8.90 -2.89
CA THR A 42 0.32 -8.95 -1.46
C THR A 42 -0.62 -7.81 -1.07
N LEU A 43 -0.36 -6.58 -1.53
CA LEU A 43 -1.25 -5.43 -1.28
C LEU A 43 -2.64 -5.64 -1.90
N LEU A 44 -2.71 -6.13 -3.14
CA LEU A 44 -3.96 -6.47 -3.82
C LEU A 44 -4.75 -7.55 -3.06
N SER A 45 -4.07 -8.59 -2.57
CA SER A 45 -4.69 -9.64 -1.75
C SER A 45 -5.27 -9.08 -0.44
N ASP A 46 -4.61 -8.10 0.15
CA ASP A 46 -5.03 -7.43 1.38
C ASP A 46 -6.03 -6.28 1.14
N TYR A 47 -6.49 -6.05 -0.09
CA TYR A 47 -7.47 -5.00 -0.39
C TYR A 47 -8.72 -5.04 0.54
N PRO A 48 -9.36 -6.20 0.82
CA PRO A 48 -10.50 -6.27 1.74
C PRO A 48 -10.17 -5.83 3.18
N LYS A 49 -8.93 -6.05 3.64
CA LYS A 49 -8.44 -5.62 4.96
C LYS A 49 -8.40 -4.09 5.03
N PHE A 50 -7.87 -3.42 4.01
CA PHE A 50 -7.84 -1.95 3.98
C PHE A 50 -9.24 -1.34 3.81
N VAL A 51 -10.12 -1.96 3.01
CA VAL A 51 -11.54 -1.55 2.92
C VAL A 51 -12.22 -1.61 4.28
N SER A 52 -11.99 -2.69 5.04
CA SER A 52 -12.55 -2.86 6.39
C SER A 52 -12.02 -1.80 7.37
N ARG A 53 -10.71 -1.55 7.38
CA ARG A 53 -10.08 -0.52 8.21
C ARG A 53 -10.58 0.90 7.88
N LYS A 54 -10.71 1.23 6.60
CA LYS A 54 -11.31 2.50 6.14
C LYS A 54 -12.73 2.67 6.69
N ARG A 55 -13.56 1.61 6.65
CA ARG A 55 -14.94 1.64 7.20
C ARG A 55 -14.97 1.90 8.71
N LEU A 56 -13.91 1.53 9.43
CA LEU A 56 -13.74 1.82 10.85
C LEU A 56 -13.15 3.22 11.13
N GLY A 57 -12.91 4.03 10.09
CA GLY A 57 -12.42 5.40 10.22
C GLY A 57 -10.89 5.52 10.24
N GLU A 58 -10.15 4.48 9.87
CA GLU A 58 -8.69 4.56 9.73
C GLU A 58 -8.33 5.29 8.44
N TYR A 59 -7.92 6.56 8.55
CA TYR A 59 -7.58 7.42 7.42
C TYR A 59 -6.38 6.90 6.63
N GLU A 60 -5.39 6.31 7.30
CA GLU A 60 -4.21 5.73 6.64
C GLU A 60 -4.61 4.56 5.71
N ALA A 61 -5.68 3.82 6.05
CA ALA A 61 -6.19 2.79 5.17
C ALA A 61 -6.90 3.37 3.93
N ALA A 62 -7.48 4.56 4.04
CA ALA A 62 -8.05 5.26 2.90
C ALA A 62 -6.96 5.76 1.95
N GLU A 63 -5.85 6.30 2.48
CA GLU A 63 -4.69 6.75 1.70
C GLU A 63 -4.10 5.60 0.88
N VAL A 64 -3.83 4.45 1.51
CA VAL A 64 -3.34 3.25 0.81
C VAL A 64 -4.27 2.82 -0.34
N LEU A 65 -5.59 2.88 -0.14
CA LEU A 65 -6.55 2.53 -1.19
C LEU A 65 -6.58 3.55 -2.33
N ILE A 66 -6.41 4.84 -2.02
CA ILE A 66 -6.33 5.91 -3.02
C ILE A 66 -5.07 5.73 -3.86
N ASP A 67 -3.92 5.48 -3.21
CA ASP A 67 -2.65 5.31 -3.91
C ASP A 67 -2.65 4.06 -4.77
N LEU A 68 -3.19 2.93 -4.28
CA LEU A 68 -3.36 1.72 -5.08
C LEU A 68 -4.25 1.97 -6.30
N HIS A 69 -5.35 2.70 -6.13
CA HIS A 69 -6.23 3.03 -7.24
C HIS A 69 -5.51 3.91 -8.28
N ASN A 70 -4.81 4.94 -7.83
CA ASN A 70 -4.02 5.82 -8.70
C ASN A 70 -2.92 5.04 -9.43
N ALA A 71 -2.22 4.13 -8.76
CA ALA A 71 -1.19 3.30 -9.38
C ALA A 71 -1.78 2.40 -10.48
N ILE A 72 -2.94 1.77 -10.25
CA ILE A 72 -3.64 0.97 -11.26
C ILE A 72 -4.05 1.81 -12.47
N GLU A 73 -4.53 3.04 -12.26
CA GLU A 73 -4.93 3.94 -13.35
C GLU A 73 -3.73 4.43 -14.17
N LEU A 74 -2.57 4.65 -13.53
CA LEU A 74 -1.35 5.12 -14.19
C LEU A 74 -0.53 4.00 -14.86
N ALA A 75 -0.72 2.74 -14.47
CA ALA A 75 0.09 1.60 -14.92
C ALA A 75 -0.14 1.15 -16.38
N ASP A 76 -0.91 1.90 -17.18
CA ASP A 76 -1.22 1.61 -18.60
C ASP A 76 -1.63 0.15 -18.86
N LEU A 77 -2.46 -0.41 -17.97
CA LEU A 77 -2.89 -1.79 -18.07
C LEU A 77 -3.82 -1.99 -19.27
N THR A 78 -3.56 -3.06 -20.04
CA THR A 78 -4.51 -3.55 -21.05
C THR A 78 -5.84 -3.96 -20.39
N ASP A 79 -6.93 -3.92 -21.16
CA ASP A 79 -8.25 -4.35 -20.68
C ASP A 79 -8.23 -5.77 -20.09
N ARG A 80 -7.45 -6.68 -20.69
CA ARG A 80 -7.32 -8.06 -20.20
C ARG A 80 -6.56 -8.17 -18.89
N GLN A 81 -5.52 -7.36 -18.69
CA GLN A 81 -4.81 -7.28 -17.41
C GLN A 81 -5.73 -6.71 -16.33
N ARG A 82 -6.45 -5.62 -16.63
CA ARG A 82 -7.40 -5.00 -15.71
C ARG A 82 -8.54 -5.95 -15.34
N GLU A 83 -9.06 -6.70 -16.32
CA GLU A 83 -10.07 -7.74 -16.11
C GLU A 83 -9.56 -8.85 -15.19
N ALA A 84 -8.34 -9.36 -15.41
CA ALA A 84 -7.76 -10.39 -14.56
C ALA A 84 -7.57 -9.93 -13.11
N ILE A 85 -7.07 -8.71 -12.90
CA ILE A 85 -6.91 -8.12 -11.56
C ILE A 85 -8.28 -7.99 -10.87
N ARG A 86 -9.28 -7.43 -11.55
CA ARG A 86 -10.63 -7.27 -10.99
C ARG A 86 -11.21 -8.61 -10.56
N LEU A 87 -11.21 -9.61 -11.45
CA LEU A 87 -11.82 -10.90 -11.18
C LEU A 87 -11.16 -11.58 -9.97
N VAL A 88 -9.83 -11.58 -9.90
CA VAL A 88 -9.12 -12.32 -8.85
C VAL A 88 -9.09 -11.57 -7.52
N TYR A 89 -8.78 -10.27 -7.53
CA TYR A 89 -8.54 -9.53 -6.28
C TYR A 89 -9.74 -8.74 -5.77
N PHE A 90 -10.66 -8.33 -6.63
CA PHE A 90 -11.83 -7.53 -6.22
C PHE A 90 -13.13 -8.34 -6.20
N GLU A 91 -13.21 -9.41 -6.99
CA GLU A 91 -14.37 -10.31 -7.02
C GLU A 91 -14.10 -11.67 -6.37
N ASP A 92 -12.88 -11.88 -5.85
CA ASP A 92 -12.48 -13.06 -5.08
C ASP A 92 -12.61 -14.39 -5.85
N LEU A 93 -12.45 -14.34 -7.18
CA LEU A 93 -12.40 -15.56 -8.00
C LEU A 93 -11.00 -16.17 -7.91
N THR A 94 -10.94 -17.49 -7.88
CA THR A 94 -9.69 -18.18 -8.16
C THR A 94 -9.24 -17.90 -9.61
N GLN A 95 -7.94 -17.98 -9.88
CA GLN A 95 -7.42 -17.83 -11.27
C GLN A 95 -8.06 -18.84 -12.25
N VAL A 96 -8.51 -20.00 -11.77
CA VAL A 96 -9.23 -20.99 -12.59
C VAL A 96 -10.62 -20.48 -12.97
N GLU A 97 -11.36 -19.92 -12.01
CA GLU A 97 -12.69 -19.33 -12.26
C GLU A 97 -12.59 -18.08 -13.13
N ALA A 98 -11.61 -17.22 -12.87
CA ALA A 98 -11.30 -16.06 -13.72
C ALA A 98 -10.97 -16.51 -15.16
N GLY A 99 -10.17 -17.57 -15.34
CA GLY A 99 -9.85 -18.12 -16.66
C GLY A 99 -11.10 -18.57 -17.40
N LYS A 100 -11.99 -19.33 -16.73
CA LYS A 100 -13.30 -19.72 -17.29
C LYS A 100 -14.13 -18.50 -17.68
N ARG A 101 -14.16 -17.46 -16.85
CA ARG A 101 -14.91 -16.22 -17.11
C ARG A 101 -14.35 -15.44 -18.30
N MET A 102 -13.04 -15.42 -18.44
CA MET A 102 -12.31 -14.69 -19.49
C MET A 102 -12.19 -15.46 -20.81
N GLY A 103 -12.47 -16.77 -20.81
CA GLY A 103 -12.32 -17.66 -21.96
C GLY A 103 -10.87 -18.10 -22.22
N VAL A 104 -10.02 -18.15 -21.19
CA VAL A 104 -8.60 -18.50 -21.29
C VAL A 104 -8.18 -19.51 -20.21
N GLY A 105 -6.98 -20.08 -20.33
CA GLY A 105 -6.42 -20.97 -19.31
C GLY A 105 -5.99 -20.23 -18.04
N LYS A 106 -5.92 -20.95 -16.92
CA LYS A 106 -5.40 -20.43 -15.63
C LYS A 106 -4.01 -19.80 -15.80
N ASP A 107 -3.13 -20.42 -16.58
CA ASP A 107 -1.77 -19.92 -16.79
C ASP A 107 -1.76 -18.56 -17.50
N SER A 108 -2.67 -18.35 -18.45
CA SER A 108 -2.85 -17.05 -19.10
C SER A 108 -3.30 -15.98 -18.10
N VAL A 109 -4.21 -16.31 -17.18
CA VAL A 109 -4.61 -15.38 -16.09
C VAL A 109 -3.42 -15.06 -15.19
N ASN A 110 -2.63 -16.06 -14.81
CA ASN A 110 -1.42 -15.85 -14.01
C ASN A 110 -0.42 -14.93 -14.72
N HIS A 111 -0.21 -15.11 -16.04
CA HIS A 111 0.64 -14.21 -16.82
C HIS A 111 0.10 -12.78 -16.89
N LEU A 112 -1.21 -12.61 -17.09
CA LEU A 112 -1.84 -11.29 -17.09
C LEU A 112 -1.68 -10.58 -15.75
N ILE A 113 -1.90 -11.29 -14.64
CA ILE A 113 -1.74 -10.75 -13.28
C ILE A 113 -0.29 -10.36 -13.01
N ASN A 114 0.67 -11.23 -13.34
CA ASN A 114 2.09 -10.91 -13.12
C ASN A 114 2.52 -9.66 -13.89
N ARG A 115 2.11 -9.55 -15.16
CA ARG A 115 2.43 -8.36 -15.98
C ARG A 115 1.76 -7.11 -15.45
N ALA A 116 0.50 -7.21 -15.00
CA ALA A 116 -0.18 -6.09 -14.38
C ALA A 116 0.51 -5.64 -13.08
N ALA A 117 0.91 -6.60 -12.23
CA ALA A 117 1.59 -6.31 -10.99
C ALA A 117 2.97 -5.69 -11.21
N GLU A 118 3.71 -6.13 -12.23
CA GLU A 118 4.97 -5.49 -12.65
C GLU A 118 4.75 -4.02 -13.05
N SER A 119 3.76 -3.74 -13.90
CA SER A 119 3.44 -2.37 -14.33
C SER A 119 2.97 -1.47 -13.18
N ILE A 120 2.20 -2.00 -12.23
CA ILE A 120 1.80 -1.25 -11.03
C ILE A 120 3.02 -1.00 -10.13
N ALA A 121 3.92 -1.98 -9.98
CA ALA A 121 5.15 -1.82 -9.21
C ALA A 121 6.08 -0.76 -9.82
N ASP A 122 6.09 -0.60 -11.14
CA ASP A 122 6.84 0.48 -11.81
C ASP A 122 6.35 1.88 -11.40
N ILE A 123 5.05 2.05 -11.12
CA ILE A 123 4.49 3.32 -10.62
C ILE A 123 4.96 3.58 -9.18
N TYR A 124 4.88 2.58 -8.30
CA TYR A 124 5.39 2.72 -6.94
C TYR A 124 6.90 2.96 -6.89
N TYR A 125 7.66 2.29 -7.75
CA TYR A 125 9.08 2.53 -7.91
C TYR A 125 9.38 3.96 -8.36
N TYR A 126 8.61 4.47 -9.33
CA TYR A 126 8.70 5.87 -9.76
C TYR A 126 8.43 6.83 -8.58
N TRP A 127 7.33 6.65 -7.84
CA TRP A 127 7.00 7.46 -6.67
C TRP A 127 8.08 7.41 -5.59
N ALA A 128 8.64 6.23 -5.30
CA ALA A 128 9.74 6.06 -4.35
C ALA A 128 10.99 6.85 -4.77
N GLY A 129 11.32 6.83 -6.07
CA GLY A 129 12.42 7.62 -6.63
C GLY A 129 12.21 9.15 -6.61
N HIS A 130 10.97 9.61 -6.43
CA HIS A 130 10.60 11.03 -6.42
C HIS A 130 10.25 11.57 -5.02
N GLY A 131 10.38 10.74 -3.98
CA GLY A 131 10.18 11.17 -2.59
C GLY A 131 8.71 11.24 -2.15
N GLU A 132 7.81 10.53 -2.83
CA GLU A 132 6.36 10.51 -2.55
C GLU A 132 5.98 9.55 -1.39
N GLY A 133 6.92 9.23 -0.50
CA GLY A 133 6.65 8.46 0.72
C GLY A 133 6.84 6.93 0.63
N TYR A 134 7.33 6.40 -0.51
CA TYR A 134 7.59 4.97 -0.71
C TYR A 134 9.08 4.63 -0.69
N SER A 135 9.45 3.40 -0.33
CA SER A 135 10.84 2.94 -0.34
C SER A 135 11.21 2.12 -1.57
N MET A 136 12.51 2.13 -1.89
CA MET A 136 13.13 1.26 -2.90
C MET A 136 13.99 0.20 -2.19
N GLY A 137 14.12 -0.99 -2.79
CA GLY A 137 15.05 -2.03 -2.35
C GLY A 137 14.49 -3.45 -2.40
N GLY A 138 13.22 -3.63 -2.74
CA GLY A 138 12.61 -4.94 -3.00
C GLY A 138 12.78 -5.40 -4.45
N ARG A 139 13.11 -4.51 -5.39
CA ARG A 139 13.36 -4.86 -6.79
C ARG A 139 14.78 -5.40 -6.99
N ILE A 140 14.90 -6.66 -7.39
CA ILE A 140 16.19 -7.35 -7.60
C ILE A 140 16.92 -6.97 -8.91
N ASN A 141 16.23 -6.35 -9.88
CA ASN A 141 16.81 -5.91 -11.15
C ASN A 141 16.22 -4.56 -11.56
N GLY A 142 16.81 -3.46 -11.09
CA GLY A 142 16.59 -2.12 -11.63
C GLY A 142 17.35 -1.92 -12.94
#